data_AF-A0A0H2MEG4-F1
#
_entry.id   AF-A0A0H2MEG4-F1
#
_cell.length_a   1.000
_cell.length_b   1.000
_cell.length_c   1.000
_cell.angle_alpha   90.00
_cell.angle_beta   90.00
_cell.angle_gamma   90.00
#
_symmetry.space_group_name_H-M   'P 1'
#
loop_
_entity.id
_entity.type
_entity.pdbx_description
1 polymer ?
#
loop_
_entity_poly.entity_id
_entity_poly.type
_entity_poly.pdbx_seq_one_letter_code
_entity_poly.pdbx_strand_id
1 'polypeptide(L)'
;MEQIQGNILVEFMRFGIGWKLAYEWDGKKVILRHKGYVWRLFGKLLPLPLSWVMGEGHAEETPLSDDDFSMWTHAKHSLFGPTFGYAGTFKVTEVKCQK
;
A
#
# COMPACT_ATOMS: atom_id res chain seq x y z
N MET A 1 -1.81 3.23 -7.67
CA MET A 1 -0.47 2.77 -7.24
C MET A 1 0.50 3.02 -8.38
N GLU A 2 1.75 3.37 -8.08
CA GLU A 2 2.79 3.62 -9.08
C GLU A 2 4.07 2.86 -8.69
N GLN A 3 4.59 2.03 -9.60
CA GLN A 3 5.85 1.33 -9.39
C GLN A 3 7.01 2.32 -9.56
N ILE A 4 7.93 2.35 -8.60
CA ILE A 4 9.08 3.26 -8.61
C ILE A 4 10.34 2.55 -9.07
N GLN A 5 10.64 1.38 -8.48
CA GLN A 5 11.84 0.63 -8.79
C GLN A 5 11.71 -0.80 -8.26
N GLY A 6 11.99 -1.81 -9.08
CA GLY A 6 11.97 -3.22 -8.65
C GLY A 6 10.63 -3.56 -7.99
N ASN A 7 10.64 -4.05 -6.77
CA ASN A 7 9.43 -4.37 -6.00
C ASN A 7 8.91 -3.20 -5.13
N ILE A 8 9.38 -1.97 -5.36
CA ILE A 8 8.96 -0.79 -4.61
C ILE A 8 7.89 -0.04 -5.39
N LEU A 9 6.76 0.23 -4.72
CA LEU A 9 5.67 1.04 -5.24
C LEU A 9 5.27 2.15 -4.28
N VAL A 10 4.51 3.11 -4.77
CA VAL A 10 3.83 4.13 -3.97
C VAL A 10 2.34 4.08 -4.24
N GLU A 11 1.55 3.91 -3.19
CA GLU A 11 0.11 4.10 -3.22
C GLU A 11 -0.23 5.55 -2.86
N PHE A 12 -0.68 6.34 -3.83
CA PHE A 12 -1.03 7.74 -3.61
C PHE A 12 -2.44 7.89 -3.05
N MET A 13 -2.52 8.59 -1.93
CA MET A 13 -3.71 9.14 -1.33
C MET A 13 -3.94 10.59 -1.83
N ARG A 14 -4.93 11.28 -1.26
CA ARG A 14 -5.22 12.68 -1.57
C ARG A 14 -4.01 13.60 -1.33
N PHE A 15 -4.01 14.73 -2.02
CA PHE A 15 -2.98 15.79 -1.94
C PHE A 15 -1.55 15.33 -2.31
N GLY A 16 -1.41 14.18 -2.97
CA GLY A 16 -0.11 13.66 -3.40
C GLY A 16 0.69 12.98 -2.29
N ILE A 17 0.11 12.79 -1.10
CA ILE A 17 0.70 11.96 -0.04
C ILE A 17 0.61 10.52 -0.49
N GLY A 18 1.68 9.75 -0.35
CA GLY A 18 1.72 8.35 -0.74
C GLY A 18 2.34 7.45 0.31
N TRP A 19 1.83 6.24 0.41
CA TRP A 19 2.45 5.17 1.17
C TRP A 19 3.46 4.45 0.26
N LYS A 20 4.75 4.58 0.59
CA LYS A 20 5.82 3.86 -0.09
C LYS A 20 5.95 2.47 0.56
N LEU A 21 5.94 1.44 -0.26
CA LEU A 21 5.96 0.06 0.21
C LEU A 21 6.73 -0.85 -0.74
N ALA A 22 7.18 -1.98 -0.19
CA ALA A 22 7.70 -3.10 -0.97
C ALA A 22 6.61 -4.17 -1.06
N TYR A 23 6.37 -4.71 -2.25
CA TYR A 23 5.49 -5.87 -2.40
C TYR A 23 6.30 -7.16 -2.53
N GLU A 24 5.79 -8.24 -1.97
CA GLU A 24 6.40 -9.56 -1.96
C GLU A 24 5.32 -10.61 -2.22
N TRP A 25 5.66 -11.69 -2.93
CA TRP A 25 4.78 -12.85 -3.09
C TRP A 25 5.35 -14.01 -2.27
N ASP A 26 4.55 -14.57 -1.36
CA ASP A 26 4.99 -15.67 -0.48
C ASP A 26 4.63 -17.07 -1.01
N GLY A 27 4.06 -17.16 -2.21
CA GLY A 27 3.52 -18.40 -2.78
C GLY A 27 2.00 -18.53 -2.63
N LYS A 28 1.36 -17.72 -1.78
CA LYS A 28 -0.08 -17.77 -1.50
C LYS A 28 -0.75 -16.40 -1.53
N LYS A 29 -0.07 -15.36 -1.07
CA LYS A 29 -0.60 -13.99 -0.98
C LYS A 29 0.49 -12.96 -1.31
N VAL A 30 0.04 -11.78 -1.71
CA VAL A 30 0.89 -10.59 -1.82
C VAL A 30 0.97 -9.94 -0.46
N ILE A 31 2.19 -9.58 -0.02
CA ILE A 31 2.46 -8.89 1.24
C ILE A 31 3.02 -7.51 0.90
N LEU A 32 2.38 -6.46 1.42
CA LEU A 32 2.79 -5.06 1.24
C LEU A 32 3.46 -4.55 2.51
N ARG A 33 4.78 -4.36 2.47
CA ARG A 33 5.59 -3.94 3.62
C ARG A 33 5.92 -2.46 3.60
N HIS A 34 5.70 -1.78 4.73
CA HIS A 34 6.03 -0.37 4.89
C HIS A 34 7.47 -0.02 4.51
N LYS A 35 7.65 1.05 3.73
CA LYS A 35 8.95 1.68 3.42
C LYS A 35 8.92 3.21 3.59
N GLY A 36 7.99 3.72 4.39
CA GLY A 36 7.81 5.14 4.69
C GLY A 36 6.61 5.77 3.97
N TYR A 37 6.35 7.04 4.28
CA TYR A 37 5.43 7.88 3.52
C TYR A 37 6.22 8.89 2.70
N VAL A 38 5.66 9.28 1.57
CA VAL A 38 6.23 10.29 0.68
C VAL A 38 5.19 11.34 0.32
N TRP A 39 5.64 12.51 -0.09
CA TRP A 39 4.82 13.55 -0.69
C TRP A 39 5.31 13.83 -2.11
N ARG A 40 4.41 13.73 -3.07
CA ARG A 40 4.66 14.17 -4.45
C ARG A 40 4.51 15.68 -4.54
N LEU A 41 5.62 16.39 -4.64
CA LEU A 41 5.68 17.82 -4.87
C LEU A 41 6.56 18.12 -6.08
N PHE A 42 6.02 18.87 -7.06
CA PHE A 42 6.71 19.23 -8.30
C PHE A 42 7.36 18.03 -9.03
N GLY A 43 6.66 16.89 -9.06
CA GLY A 43 7.15 15.65 -9.68
C GLY A 43 8.22 14.88 -8.90
N LYS A 44 8.64 15.37 -7.72
CA LYS A 44 9.61 14.69 -6.83
C LYS A 44 8.91 14.04 -5.66
N LEU A 45 9.45 12.92 -5.18
CA LEU A 45 8.97 12.22 -3.98
C LEU A 45 9.82 12.62 -2.78
N LEU A 46 9.25 13.43 -1.88
CA LEU A 46 9.90 13.86 -0.64
C LEU A 46 9.47 12.94 0.51
N PRO A 47 10.39 12.41 1.33
CA PRO A 47 10.02 11.58 2.47
C PRO A 47 9.25 12.40 3.52
N LEU A 48 8.23 11.80 4.13
CA LEU A 48 7.45 12.38 5.22
C LEU A 48 7.62 11.56 6.50
N PRO A 49 7.76 12.20 7.68
CA PRO A 49 7.82 11.53 8.98
C PRO A 49 6.44 11.07 9.48
N LEU A 50 5.50 10.78 8.56
CA LEU A 50 4.11 10.50 8.90
C LEU A 50 3.93 9.17 9.64
N SER A 51 4.93 8.28 9.59
CA SER A 51 4.98 7.06 10.39
C SER A 51 4.97 7.35 11.90
N TRP A 52 5.42 8.53 12.34
CA TRP A 52 5.34 8.95 13.75
C TRP A 52 3.96 9.42 14.19
N VAL A 53 3.01 9.57 13.27
CA VAL A 53 1.64 10.01 13.58
C VAL A 53 0.66 8.88 13.28
N MET A 54 0.73 8.32 12.08
CA MET A 54 -0.19 7.27 11.63
C MET A 54 0.36 5.86 11.88
N GLY A 55 1.66 5.72 12.08
CA GLY A 55 2.28 4.41 12.18
C GLY A 55 2.60 3.76 10.84
N GLU A 56 3.07 2.53 10.91
CA GLU A 56 3.54 1.76 9.75
C GLU A 56 2.38 1.00 9.11
N GLY A 57 2.29 1.10 7.78
CA GLY A 57 1.29 0.40 6.98
C GLY A 57 1.68 -1.05 6.70
N HIS A 58 0.73 -1.97 6.77
CA HIS A 58 0.89 -3.36 6.34
C HIS A 58 -0.39 -3.81 5.69
N ALA A 59 -0.27 -4.50 4.55
CA ALA A 59 -1.41 -5.10 3.89
C ALA A 59 -1.08 -6.48 3.36
N GLU A 60 -2.10 -7.31 3.21
CA GLU A 60 -1.99 -8.59 2.54
C GLU A 60 -3.17 -8.78 1.61
N GLU A 61 -2.90 -9.36 0.45
CA GLU A 61 -3.89 -9.62 -0.60
C GLU A 61 -3.78 -11.08 -1.00
N THR A 62 -4.86 -11.85 -0.80
CA THR A 62 -4.93 -13.27 -1.14
C THR A 62 -5.87 -13.46 -2.32
N PRO A 63 -5.42 -13.97 -3.48
CA PRO A 63 -6.30 -14.29 -4.59
C PRO A 63 -7.29 -15.39 -4.19
N LEU A 64 -8.56 -15.20 -4.54
CA LEU A 64 -9.64 -16.18 -4.28
C LEU A 64 -10.13 -16.82 -5.59
N SER A 65 -10.10 -16.06 -6.69
CA SER A 65 -10.42 -16.49 -8.06
C SER A 65 -9.61 -15.65 -9.05
N ASP A 66 -9.93 -15.77 -10.34
CA ASP A 66 -9.34 -14.94 -11.40
C ASP A 66 -9.73 -13.45 -11.28
N ASP A 67 -10.84 -13.14 -10.61
CA ASP A 67 -11.42 -11.80 -10.49
C ASP A 67 -11.72 -11.36 -9.06
N ASP A 68 -11.55 -12.22 -8.04
CA ASP A 68 -11.76 -11.89 -6.64
C ASP A 68 -10.50 -12.08 -5.81
N PHE A 69 -10.28 -11.19 -4.84
CA PHE A 69 -9.23 -11.33 -3.85
C PHE A 69 -9.73 -10.86 -2.47
N SER A 70 -9.24 -11.50 -1.40
CA SER A 70 -9.40 -10.97 -0.05
C SER A 70 -8.24 -10.06 0.26
N MET A 71 -8.53 -8.98 0.98
CA MET A 71 -7.52 -8.01 1.37
C MET A 71 -7.82 -7.52 2.77
N TRP A 72 -6.74 -7.30 3.52
CA TRP A 72 -6.80 -6.49 4.72
C TRP A 72 -5.57 -5.60 4.79
N THR A 73 -5.76 -4.41 5.33
CA THR A 73 -4.68 -3.44 5.54
C THR A 73 -4.87 -2.73 6.87
N HIS A 74 -3.76 -2.34 7.48
CA HIS A 74 -3.78 -1.48 8.65
C HIS A 74 -2.54 -0.59 8.68
N ALA A 75 -2.69 0.56 9.33
CA ALA A 75 -1.58 1.34 9.85
C ALA A 75 -1.54 1.15 11.37
N LYS A 76 -0.34 0.92 11.93
CA LYS A 76 -0.16 0.72 13.37
C LYS A 76 0.91 1.66 13.90
N HIS A 77 0.51 2.58 14.78
CA HIS A 77 1.44 3.42 15.54
C HIS A 77 2.16 2.58 16.60
N SER A 78 3.45 2.80 16.78
CA SER A 78 4.28 2.03 17.71
C SER A 78 3.82 2.12 19.17
N LEU A 79 3.31 3.29 19.58
CA LEU A 79 2.85 3.56 20.95
C LEU A 79 1.34 3.43 21.15
N PHE A 80 0.53 3.68 20.12
CA PHE A 80 -0.93 3.84 20.26
C PHE A 80 -1.72 2.70 19.60
N GLY A 81 -1.05 1.78 18.90
CA GLY A 81 -1.72 0.67 18.24
C GLY A 81 -2.33 1.05 16.88
N PRO A 82 -3.36 0.33 16.42
CA PRO A 82 -3.97 0.55 15.10
C PRO A 82 -4.57 1.96 14.98
N THR A 83 -4.26 2.65 13.89
CA THR A 83 -4.75 4.02 13.62
C THR A 83 -5.77 4.05 12.48
N PHE A 84 -5.60 3.15 11.52
CA PHE A 84 -6.46 3.00 10.35
C PHE A 84 -6.40 1.56 9.88
N GLY A 85 -7.48 1.07 9.29
CA GLY A 85 -7.49 -0.21 8.62
C GLY A 85 -8.83 -0.51 7.98
N TYR A 86 -8.81 -1.44 7.04
CA TYR A 86 -10.01 -2.03 6.45
C TYR A 86 -9.70 -3.44 6.00
N ALA A 87 -10.76 -4.23 5.86
CA ALA A 87 -10.67 -5.59 5.34
C ALA A 87 -11.92 -5.90 4.52
N GLY A 88 -11.79 -6.79 3.55
CA GLY A 88 -12.91 -7.23 2.73
C GLY A 88 -12.49 -8.12 1.58
N THR A 89 -13.48 -8.52 0.81
CA THR A 89 -13.29 -9.18 -0.49
C THR A 89 -13.57 -8.15 -1.58
N PHE A 90 -12.67 -8.08 -2.54
CA PHE A 90 -12.70 -7.12 -3.64
C PHE A 90 -12.77 -7.87 -4.95
N LYS A 91 -13.60 -7.36 -5.87
CA LYS A 91 -13.72 -7.87 -7.23
C LYS A 91 -13.02 -6.93 -8.20
N VAL A 92 -12.17 -7.48 -9.05
CA VAL A 92 -11.54 -6.79 -10.18
C VAL A 92 -12.59 -6.63 -11.28
N THR A 93 -13.04 -5.40 -11.50
CA THR A 93 -14.08 -5.10 -12.51
C THR A 93 -13.52 -4.68 -13.86
N GLU A 94 -12.28 -4.16 -13.88
CA GLU A 94 -11.61 -3.69 -15.08
C GLU A 94 -10.10 -3.84 -14.92
N VAL A 95 -9.44 -4.34 -15.97
CA VAL A 95 -7.97 -4.39 -16.05
C VAL A 95 -7.53 -3.58 -17.26
N LYS A 96 -6.70 -2.55 -17.02
CA LYS A 96 -6.07 -1.75 -18.06
C LYS A 96 -4.56 -1.90 -17.98
N CYS A 97 -3.98 -2.62 -18.93
CA CYS A 97 -2.54 -2.62 -19.13
C CYS A 97 -2.17 -1.38 -19.94
N GLN A 98 -1.51 -0.40 -19.32
CA GLN A 98 -0.90 0.70 -20.07
C GLN A 98 0.25 0.14 -20.91
N LYS A 99 0.23 0.42 -22.22
CA LYS A 99 1.30 0.06 -23.15
C LYS A 99 2.53 0.93 -22.95
#